data_AF-A0A1F8FA37-F1
#
_entry.id   AF-A0A1F8FA37-F1
#
_cell.length_a   1.000
_cell.length_b   1.000
_cell.length_c   1.000
_cell.angle_alpha   90.00
_cell.angle_beta   90.00
_cell.angle_gamma   90.00
#
_symmetry.space_group_name_H-M   'P 1'
#
loop_
_entity.id
_entity.type
_entity.pdbx_description
1 polymer ?
#
loop_
_entity_poly.entity_id
_entity_poly.type
_entity_poly.pdbx_seq_one_letter_code
_entity_poly.pdbx_strand_id
1 'polypeptide(L)' 'MKNINYDLVKLLHMKLDSVWRLEKYYINDANVAKCHSLPALEKMLADDKEHIKMLQDEIKGRITANVFD' A
#
# COMPACT_ATOMS: atom_id res chain seq x y z
N MET A 1 -7.24 -19.85 13.70
CA MET A 1 -7.56 -20.14 12.28
C MET A 1 -6.91 -19.02 11.47
N LYS A 2 -5.97 -19.34 10.58
CA LYS A 2 -5.31 -18.33 9.74
C LYS A 2 -6.23 -18.07 8.55
N ASN A 3 -6.57 -16.82 8.26
CA ASN A 3 -7.41 -16.44 7.12
C ASN A 3 -6.53 -15.60 6.18
N ILE A 4 -5.87 -16.29 5.25
CA ILE A 4 -4.84 -15.68 4.41
C ILE A 4 -5.47 -14.68 3.44
N ASN A 5 -6.68 -14.96 2.96
CA ASN A 5 -7.42 -14.01 2.13
C ASN A 5 -7.71 -12.70 2.86
N TYR A 6 -8.18 -12.79 4.10
CA TYR A 6 -8.40 -11.62 4.92
C TYR A 6 -7.09 -10.85 5.11
N ASP A 7 -5.99 -11.54 5.42
CA ASP A 7 -4.69 -10.92 5.65
C ASP A 7 -4.21 -10.16 4.40
N LEU A 8 -4.33 -10.76 3.20
CA LEU A 8 -3.97 -10.12 1.93
C LEU A 8 -4.83 -8.88 1.64
N VAL A 9 -6.15 -8.99 1.80
CA VAL A 9 -7.06 -7.85 1.60
C VAL A 9 -6.81 -6.75 2.64
N LYS A 10 -6.50 -7.13 3.89
CA LYS A 10 -6.19 -6.19 4.95
C LYS A 10 -4.88 -5.45 4.66
N LEU A 11 -3.84 -6.15 4.21
CA LEU A 11 -2.59 -5.54 3.77
C LEU A 11 -2.81 -4.60 2.59
N LEU A 12 -3.60 -5.00 1.59
CA LEU A 12 -3.94 -4.14 0.45
C LEU A 12 -4.64 -2.86 0.90
N HIS A 13 -5.64 -2.98 1.77
CA HIS A 13 -6.34 -1.83 2.34
C HIS A 13 -5.38 -0.87 3.07
N MET A 14 -4.47 -1.40 3.90
CA MET A 14 -3.48 -0.58 4.61
C MET A 14 -2.54 0.17 3.66
N LYS A 15 -2.11 -0.48 2.56
CA LYS A 15 -1.25 0.16 1.55
C LYS A 15 -1.99 1.24 0.76
N LEU A 16 -3.23 0.99 0.36
CA LEU A 16 -4.08 1.99 -0.32
C LEU A 16 -4.27 3.23 0.57
N ASP A 17 -4.54 3.01 1.85
CA ASP A 17 -4.73 4.07 2.84
C ASP A 17 -3.43 4.86 3.11
N SER A 18 -2.28 4.17 3.17
CA SER A 18 -0.93 4.79 3.24
C SER A 18 -0.66 5.71 2.04
N VAL A 19 -0.83 5.19 0.82
CA VAL A 19 -0.64 5.95 -0.43
C VAL A 19 -1.52 7.18 -0.46
N TRP A 20 -2.81 7.04 -0.13
CA TRP A 20 -3.73 8.16 -0.13
C TRP A 20 -3.27 9.27 0.82
N ARG A 21 -2.82 8.94 2.04
CA ARG A 21 -2.32 9.94 2.99
C ARG A 21 -0.99 10.58 2.57
N LEU A 22 -0.08 9.78 2.00
CA LEU A 22 1.19 10.28 1.45
C LEU A 22 0.94 11.31 0.34
N GLU A 23 0.05 10.99 -0.60
CA GLU A 23 -0.28 11.87 -1.73
C GLU A 23 -1.09 13.10 -1.34
N LYS A 24 -2.03 12.96 -0.39
CA LYS A 24 -2.94 14.06 -0.02
C LYS A 24 -2.35 15.03 0.99
N TYR A 25 -1.52 14.55 1.91
CA TYR A 25 -1.08 15.35 3.05
C TYR A 25 0.43 15.29 3.23
N TYR A 26 1.00 14.10 3.50
CA TYR A 26 2.30 14.02 4.16
C TYR A 26 3.46 14.56 3.32
N ILE A 27 3.48 14.29 2.02
CA ILE A 27 4.53 14.81 1.13
C ILE A 27 4.45 16.32 1.02
N ASN A 28 3.23 16.87 0.86
CA ASN A 28 3.03 18.31 0.79
C ASN A 28 3.42 18.99 2.10
N ASP A 29 2.98 18.46 3.24
CA ASP A 29 3.28 19.00 4.56
C ASP A 29 4.80 18.98 4.83
N ALA A 30 5.48 17.88 4.49
CA ALA A 30 6.93 17.76 4.61
C ALA A 30 7.68 18.74 3.70
N ASN A 31 7.18 18.97 2.48
CA ASN A 31 7.76 19.92 1.55
C ASN A 31 7.60 21.37 2.02
N VAL A 32 6.40 21.76 2.49
CA VAL A 32 6.12 23.10 3.06
C VAL A 32 6.97 23.35 4.29
N ALA A 33 7.10 22.36 5.17
CA ALA A 33 7.92 22.42 6.37
C ALA A 33 9.43 22.28 6.10
N LYS A 34 9.85 22.03 4.85
CA LYS A 34 11.24 21.79 4.43
C LYS A 34 11.92 20.67 5.23
N CYS A 35 11.18 19.61 5.49
CA CYS A 35 11.67 18.46 6.25
C CYS A 35 12.69 17.65 5.45
N HIS A 36 13.75 17.20 6.11
CA HIS A 36 14.73 16.26 5.55
C HIS A 36 14.15 14.87 5.24
N SER A 37 12.94 14.57 5.74
CA SER A 37 12.23 13.32 5.53
C SER A 37 11.51 13.23 4.18
N LEU A 38 11.42 14.33 3.42
CA LEU A 38 10.71 14.35 2.13
C LEU A 38 11.15 13.23 1.18
N PRO A 39 12.46 12.98 0.94
CA PRO A 39 12.87 11.89 0.04
C PRO A 39 12.46 10.50 0.53
N ALA A 40 12.41 10.29 1.86
CA ALA A 40 11.96 9.03 2.43
C ALA A 40 10.46 8.81 2.18
N LEU A 41 9.64 9.86 2.33
CA LEU A 41 8.20 9.80 2.07
C LEU A 41 7.89 9.56 0.58
N GLU A 42 8.65 10.19 -0.32
CA GLU A 42 8.53 9.95 -1.77
C GLU A 42 8.93 8.51 -2.14
N LYS A 43 10.00 7.98 -1.53
CA LYS A 43 10.39 6.58 -1.73
C LYS A 43 9.33 5.61 -1.20
N MET A 44 8.79 5.86 0.00
CA MET A 44 7.70 5.07 0.56
C MET A 44 6.46 5.07 -0.34
N LEU A 45 6.11 6.21 -0.94
CA LEU A 45 5.01 6.29 -1.89
C LEU A 45 5.23 5.42 -3.13
N ALA A 46 6.44 5.45 -3.70
CA ALA A 46 6.78 4.61 -4.84
C ALA A 46 6.71 3.12 -4.48
N ASP A 47 7.30 2.73 -3.35
CA ASP A 47 7.31 1.34 -2.88
C ASP A 47 5.90 0.83 -2.56
N ASP A 48 5.07 1.64 -1.91
CA ASP A 48 3.70 1.24 -1.59
C ASP A 48 2.83 1.07 -2.85
N LYS A 49 3.08 1.83 -3.92
CA LYS A 49 2.42 1.61 -5.23
C LYS A 49 2.83 0.28 -5.86
N GLU A 50 4.10 -0.10 -5.76
CA GLU A 50 4.57 -1.41 -6.21
C GLU A 50 3.93 -2.54 -5.37
N HIS A 51 3.90 -2.39 -4.05
CA HIS A 51 3.26 -3.36 -3.15
C HIS A 51 1.77 -3.53 -3.43
N ILE A 52 1.03 -2.45 -3.74
CA ILE A 52 -0.39 -2.52 -4.13
C ILE A 52 -0.56 -3.41 -5.36
N LYS A 53 0.30 -3.24 -6.38
CA LYS A 53 0.23 -4.06 -7.58
C LYS A 53 0.49 -5.53 -7.26
N MET A 54 1.52 -5.84 -6.47
CA MET A 54 1.81 -7.22 -6.06
C MET A 54 0.64 -7.87 -5.33
N LEU A 55 0.02 -7.14 -4.40
CA LEU A 55 -1.15 -7.64 -3.64
C LEU A 55 -2.38 -7.82 -4.54
N GLN A 56 -2.63 -6.91 -5.47
CA GLN A 56 -3.72 -7.05 -6.44
C GLN A 56 -3.52 -8.27 -7.34
N ASP A 57 -2.31 -8.51 -7.80
CA ASP A 57 -1.99 -9.64 -8.68
C ASP A 57 -2.13 -10.98 -7.93
N GLU A 58 -1.67 -11.06 -6.67
CA GLU A 58 -1.87 -12.25 -5.83
C GLU A 58 -3.35 -12.53 -5.53
N ILE A 59 -4.11 -11.50 -5.14
CA ILE A 59 -5.55 -11.65 -4.86
C ILE A 59 -6.30 -12.11 -6.12
N LYS A 60 -5.99 -11.54 -7.29
CA LYS A 60 -6.54 -12.02 -8.58
C LYS A 60 -6.15 -13.46 -8.87
N GLY A 61 -4.90 -13.84 -8.60
CA GLY A 61 -4.40 -15.20 -8.75
C GLY A 61 -5.21 -16.19 -7.92
N ARG A 62 -5.45 -15.87 -6.64
CA ARG A 62 -6.26 -16.69 -5.73
C ARG A 62 -7.72 -16.81 -6.16
N ILE A 63 -8.33 -15.70 -6.60
CA ILE A 63 -9.69 -15.70 -7.15
C ILE A 63 -9.77 -16.60 -8.39
N THR A 64 -8.81 -16.47 -9.31
CA THR A 64 -8.74 -17.28 -10.53
C THR A 64 -8.54 -18.76 -10.22
N ALA A 65 -7.76 -19.07 -9.20
CA ALA A 65 -7.55 -20.45 -8.71
C ALA A 65 -8.71 -20.97 -7.83
N ASN A 66 -9.73 -20.16 -7.55
CA ASN A 66 -10.87 -20.49 -6.68
C ASN A 66 -10.45 -20.91 -5.26
N VAL A 67 -9.44 -20.23 -4.69
CA VAL A 67 -8.88 -20.50 -3.34
C VAL A 67 -9.32 -19.42 -2.34
N PHE A 68 -10.14 -19.81 -1.35
CA PHE A 68 -10.78 -18.90 -0.38
C PHE A 68 -10.49 -19.20 1.11
N ASP A 69 -9.32 -19.78 1.39
CA ASP A 69 -8.83 -20.12 2.74
C ASP A 69 -8.31 -18.95 3.61
#